data_AF-A0A6M0LJ32-F1
#
_entry.id   AF-A0A6M0LJ32-F1
#
_cell.length_a   1.000
_cell.length_b   1.000
_cell.length_c   1.000
_cell.angle_alpha   90.00
_cell.angle_beta   90.00
_cell.angle_gamma   90.00
#
_symmetry.space_group_name_H-M   'P 1'
#
loop_
_entity.id
_entity.type
_entity.pdbx_description
1 polymer ?
#
loop_
_entity_poly.entity_id
_entity_poly.type
_entity_poly.pdbx_seq_one_letter_code
_entity_poly.pdbx_strand_id
1 'polypeptide(L)'
;MNVTDKAVSKWERGECFPDINLFEALSNVLNVPIDELMLQGESEEEKKARHKSKMIKTIALGLWILLGFMVVIIDMLLSVDIRYFIGVYIGRRYKLLLLVAYLVVLFVIARYPIKKSNKKES
;
A
#
# COMPACT_ATOMS: atom_id res chain seq x y z
N MET A 1 -12.24 -21.25 -36.83
CA MET A 1 -11.74 -19.85 -36.74
C MET A 1 -10.86 -19.60 -37.95
N ASN A 2 -11.24 -18.70 -38.84
CA ASN A 2 -10.57 -18.49 -40.14
C ASN A 2 -9.46 -17.44 -40.01
N VAL A 3 -8.53 -17.67 -39.09
CA VAL A 3 -7.36 -16.82 -38.90
C VAL A 3 -6.27 -17.31 -39.84
N THR A 4 -5.77 -16.44 -40.69
CA THR A 4 -4.66 -16.79 -41.59
C THR A 4 -3.34 -16.72 -40.84
N ASP A 5 -2.38 -17.58 -41.15
CA ASP A 5 -1.02 -17.53 -40.56
C ASP A 5 -0.37 -16.15 -40.75
N LYS A 6 -0.74 -15.44 -41.83
CA LYS A 6 -0.33 -14.05 -42.08
C LYS A 6 -0.87 -13.06 -41.03
N ALA A 7 -2.08 -13.29 -40.51
CA ALA A 7 -2.66 -12.47 -39.44
C ALA A 7 -1.98 -12.74 -38.10
N VAL A 8 -1.72 -14.02 -37.77
CA VAL A 8 -0.96 -14.39 -36.56
C VAL A 8 0.44 -13.80 -36.60
N SER A 9 1.11 -13.89 -37.74
CA SER A 9 2.44 -13.32 -37.94
C SER A 9 2.47 -11.78 -37.77
N LYS A 10 1.37 -11.09 -38.08
CA LYS A 10 1.23 -9.64 -37.82
C LYS A 10 1.01 -9.35 -36.34
N TRP A 11 0.28 -10.20 -35.61
CA TRP A 11 0.11 -10.07 -34.15
C TRP A 11 1.44 -10.28 -33.42
N GLU A 12 2.22 -11.27 -33.83
CA GLU A 12 3.54 -11.57 -33.25
C GLU A 12 4.53 -10.40 -33.46
N ARG A 13 4.44 -9.70 -34.60
CA ARG A 13 5.24 -8.49 -34.86
C ARG A 13 4.66 -7.21 -34.26
N GLY A 14 3.50 -7.28 -33.58
CA GLY A 14 2.82 -6.12 -33.02
C GLY A 14 2.26 -5.13 -34.06
N GLU A 15 2.13 -5.55 -35.32
CA GLU A 15 1.63 -4.72 -36.44
C GLU A 15 0.10 -4.59 -36.45
N CYS A 16 -0.60 -5.48 -35.75
CA CYS A 16 -2.06 -5.51 -35.66
C CYS A 16 -2.47 -6.22 -34.36
N PHE A 17 -3.64 -5.87 -33.82
CA PHE A 17 -4.22 -6.56 -32.68
C PHE A 17 -5.38 -7.46 -33.13
N PRO A 18 -5.56 -8.64 -32.50
CA PRO A 18 -6.75 -9.44 -32.74
C PRO A 18 -8.01 -8.67 -32.31
N ASP A 19 -9.15 -8.96 -32.94
CA ASP A 19 -10.45 -8.41 -32.53
C ASP A 19 -10.80 -8.90 -31.10
N ILE A 20 -11.62 -8.16 -30.35
CA ILE A 20 -12.00 -8.50 -28.97
C ILE A 20 -12.70 -9.87 -28.89
N ASN A 21 -13.49 -10.22 -29.91
CA ASN A 21 -14.13 -11.53 -30.03
C ASN A 21 -13.10 -12.65 -30.29
N LEU A 22 -11.94 -12.30 -30.84
CA LEU A 22 -10.86 -13.23 -31.15
C LEU A 22 -9.95 -13.45 -29.93
N PHE A 23 -9.81 -12.47 -29.05
CA PHE A 23 -9.15 -12.65 -27.76
C PHE A 23 -9.87 -13.68 -26.87
N GLU A 24 -11.20 -13.62 -26.80
CA GLU A 24 -11.99 -14.61 -26.04
C GLU A 24 -11.85 -16.02 -26.64
N ALA A 25 -11.87 -16.11 -27.96
CA ALA A 25 -11.59 -17.34 -28.69
C ALA A 25 -10.18 -17.89 -28.43
N LEU A 26 -9.15 -17.05 -28.44
CA LEU A 26 -7.75 -17.44 -28.18
C LEU A 26 -7.54 -17.87 -26.71
N SER A 27 -8.16 -17.18 -25.75
CA SER A 27 -8.15 -17.55 -24.33
C SER A 27 -8.75 -18.93 -24.09
N ASN A 28 -9.89 -19.22 -24.73
CA ASN A 28 -10.55 -20.51 -24.63
C ASN A 28 -9.74 -21.66 -25.25
N VAL A 29 -8.99 -21.39 -26.34
CA VAL A 29 -8.14 -22.41 -27.00
C VAL A 29 -6.81 -22.62 -26.27
N LEU A 30 -6.19 -21.53 -25.77
CA LEU A 30 -4.93 -21.58 -25.02
C LEU A 30 -5.15 -22.03 -23.56
N ASN A 31 -6.41 -22.05 -23.10
CA ASN A 31 -6.80 -22.33 -21.72
C ASN A 31 -6.10 -21.41 -20.70
N VAL A 32 -5.85 -20.16 -21.11
CA VAL A 32 -5.24 -19.10 -20.29
C VAL A 32 -6.26 -17.98 -20.19
N PRO A 33 -6.52 -17.41 -19.01
CA PRO A 33 -7.49 -16.34 -18.85
C PRO A 33 -7.14 -15.12 -19.71
N ILE A 34 -8.15 -14.45 -20.26
CA ILE A 34 -8.00 -13.24 -21.10
C ILE A 34 -7.13 -12.19 -20.39
N ASP A 35 -7.29 -12.05 -19.07
CA ASP A 35 -6.51 -11.12 -18.25
C ASP A 35 -5.00 -11.39 -18.33
N GLU A 36 -4.57 -12.65 -18.43
CA GLU A 36 -3.16 -13.03 -18.53
C GLU A 36 -2.61 -12.88 -19.96
N LEU A 37 -3.48 -12.91 -20.97
CA LEU A 37 -3.16 -12.62 -22.38
C LEU A 37 -3.06 -11.12 -22.67
N MET A 38 -3.88 -10.31 -21.99
CA MET A 38 -3.99 -8.86 -22.23
C MET A 38 -3.10 -8.04 -21.31
N LEU A 39 -2.90 -8.49 -20.07
CA LEU A 39 -1.95 -7.85 -19.16
C LEU A 39 -0.57 -8.38 -19.49
N GLN A 40 0.40 -7.48 -19.57
CA GLN A 40 1.80 -7.85 -19.39
C GLN A 40 1.91 -8.33 -17.93
N GLY A 41 1.59 -9.59 -17.69
CA GLY A 41 1.40 -10.14 -16.36
C GLY A 41 2.64 -9.88 -15.53
N GLU A 42 2.46 -9.33 -14.31
CA GLU A 42 3.56 -9.27 -13.35
C GLU A 42 4.16 -10.66 -13.26
N SER A 43 5.46 -10.79 -13.47
CA SER A 43 6.10 -12.09 -13.40
C SER A 43 5.84 -12.69 -12.01
N GLU A 44 5.81 -14.02 -11.89
CA GLU A 44 5.66 -14.66 -10.59
C GLU A 44 6.74 -14.20 -9.59
N GLU A 45 7.89 -13.72 -10.07
CA GLU A 45 8.94 -13.10 -9.26
C GLU A 45 8.55 -11.71 -8.73
N GLU A 46 7.91 -10.88 -9.55
CA GLU A 46 7.40 -9.56 -9.17
C GLU A 46 6.26 -9.69 -8.14
N LYS A 47 5.35 -10.65 -8.35
CA LYS A 47 4.29 -10.97 -7.38
C LYS A 47 4.88 -11.39 -6.02
N LYS A 48 5.92 -12.23 -6.02
CA LYS A 48 6.64 -12.66 -4.80
C LYS A 48 7.37 -11.50 -4.13
N ALA A 49 8.07 -10.66 -4.88
CA ALA A 49 8.76 -9.48 -4.35
C ALA A 49 7.78 -8.49 -3.71
N ARG A 50 6.63 -8.25 -4.36
CA ARG A 50 5.54 -7.43 -3.85
C ARG A 50 4.97 -8.03 -2.56
N HIS A 51 4.74 -9.34 -2.51
CA HIS A 51 4.27 -10.02 -1.30
C HIS A 51 5.27 -9.92 -0.14
N LYS A 52 6.56 -10.13 -0.41
CA LYS A 52 7.64 -10.00 0.59
C LYS A 52 7.72 -8.58 1.15
N SER A 53 7.66 -7.56 0.29
CA SER A 53 7.68 -6.16 0.74
C SER A 53 6.46 -5.80 1.59
N LYS A 54 5.27 -6.34 1.27
CA LYS A 54 4.06 -6.18 2.09
C LYS A 54 4.24 -6.82 3.46
N MET A 55 4.77 -8.03 3.53
CA MET A 55 5.01 -8.73 4.80
C MET A 55 6.01 -7.98 5.70
N ILE A 56 7.12 -7.50 5.14
CA ILE A 56 8.12 -6.71 5.88
C ILE A 56 7.49 -5.44 6.44
N LYS A 57 6.66 -4.75 5.66
CA LYS A 57 5.95 -3.54 6.11
C LYS A 57 4.98 -3.84 7.26
N THR A 58 4.27 -4.97 7.21
CA THR A 58 3.36 -5.38 8.29
C THR A 58 4.11 -5.68 9.59
N ILE A 59 5.23 -6.41 9.50
CA ILE A 59 6.05 -6.74 10.67
C ILE A 59 6.67 -5.47 11.27
N ALA A 60 7.22 -4.59 10.43
CA ALA A 60 7.77 -3.32 10.88
C ALA A 60 6.73 -2.46 11.60
N LEU A 61 5.49 -2.41 11.09
CA LEU A 61 4.40 -1.70 11.75
C LEU A 61 4.06 -2.30 13.12
N GLY A 62 3.99 -3.64 13.21
CA GLY A 62 3.77 -4.33 14.49
C GLY A 62 4.86 -4.04 15.52
N LEU A 63 6.12 -3.98 15.09
CA LEU A 63 7.26 -3.68 15.96
C LEU A 63 7.21 -2.24 16.49
N TRP A 64 6.83 -1.27 15.65
CA TRP A 64 6.62 0.12 16.07
C TRP A 64 5.50 0.25 17.09
N ILE A 65 4.40 -0.49 16.91
CA ILE A 65 3.27 -0.48 17.84
C ILE A 65 3.68 -1.10 19.18
N LEU A 66 4.41 -2.21 19.15
CA LEU A 66 4.89 -2.89 20.35
C LEU A 66 5.85 -1.99 21.15
N LEU A 67 6.80 -1.33 20.48
CA LEU A 67 7.71 -0.37 21.12
C LEU A 67 6.94 0.82 21.72
N GLY A 68 5.95 1.36 21.01
CA GLY A 68 5.10 2.42 21.53
C GLY A 68 4.33 2.00 22.79
N PHE A 69 3.82 0.78 22.81
CA PHE A 69 3.10 0.23 23.96
C PHE A 69 4.01 0.07 25.18
N MET A 70 5.26 -0.38 24.98
CA MET A 70 6.23 -0.49 26.06
C MET A 70 6.58 0.86 26.69
N VAL A 71 6.70 1.91 25.88
CA VAL A 71 6.99 3.26 26.37
C VAL A 71 5.85 3.79 27.25
N VAL A 72 4.58 3.51 26.90
CA VAL A 72 3.42 3.90 27.71
C VAL A 72 3.40 3.17 29.06
N ILE A 73 3.74 1.88 29.08
CA ILE A 73 3.80 1.10 30.31
C ILE A 73 4.93 1.59 31.22
N ILE A 74 6.07 1.95 30.65
CA ILE A 74 7.21 2.49 31.42
C ILE A 74 6.86 3.87 32.00
N ASP A 75 6.23 4.77 31.24
CA ASP A 75 5.71 6.06 31.76
C ASP A 75 4.70 5.82 32.90
N MET A 76 3.84 4.82 32.75
CA MET A 76 2.85 4.42 33.74
C MET A 76 3.50 3.86 35.02
N LEU A 77 4.57 3.06 34.90
CA LEU A 77 5.26 2.45 36.03
C LEU A 77 6.16 3.44 36.78
N LEU A 78 6.86 4.32 36.05
CA LEU A 78 7.74 5.34 36.63
C LEU A 78 6.97 6.52 37.26
N SER A 79 5.65 6.59 37.06
CA SER A 79 4.79 7.60 37.70
C SER A 79 4.48 7.30 39.18
N VAL A 80 4.93 6.17 39.72
CA VAL A 80 4.50 5.63 41.02
C VAL A 80 5.35 6.13 42.21
N ASP A 81 6.09 7.22 42.08
CA ASP A 81 6.63 7.94 43.24
C ASP A 81 5.62 8.98 43.78
N ILE A 82 4.95 8.59 44.86
CA ILE A 82 3.69 9.16 45.38
C ILE A 82 3.86 10.56 46.01
N ARG A 83 5.09 11.04 46.23
CA ARG A 83 5.35 12.31 46.95
C ARG A 83 5.38 13.57 46.08
N TYR A 84 5.28 13.45 44.75
CA TYR A 84 5.23 14.57 43.79
C TYR A 84 3.84 14.80 43.14
N PHE A 85 2.79 14.19 43.71
CA PHE A 85 1.63 13.73 42.96
C PHE A 85 0.58 14.77 42.54
N ILE A 86 0.35 15.88 43.27
CA ILE A 86 -0.90 16.66 43.04
C ILE A 86 -0.78 17.75 41.96
N GLY A 87 0.33 18.50 41.89
CA GLY A 87 0.45 19.64 40.97
C GLY A 87 0.96 19.31 39.56
N VAL A 88 1.86 18.34 39.44
CA VAL A 88 2.52 17.99 38.17
C VAL A 88 1.72 16.96 37.36
N TYR A 89 0.82 16.21 38.01
CA TYR A 89 0.03 15.15 37.38
C TYR A 89 -0.99 15.67 36.36
N ILE A 90 -1.73 16.74 36.68
CA ILE A 90 -2.57 17.45 35.70
C ILE A 90 -1.70 17.97 34.55
N GLY A 91 -0.55 18.59 34.89
CA GLY A 91 0.51 19.09 34.01
C GLY A 91 0.96 18.15 32.89
N ARG A 92 1.29 16.93 33.29
CA ARG A 92 2.02 15.99 32.45
C ARG A 92 1.09 15.15 31.57
N ARG A 93 -0.14 14.90 32.04
CA ARG A 93 -1.17 14.16 31.29
C ARG A 93 -1.70 14.94 30.10
N TYR A 94 -1.95 16.26 30.23
CA TYR A 94 -2.38 17.05 29.07
C TYR A 94 -1.27 17.19 28.02
N LYS A 95 0.02 17.24 28.42
CA LYS A 95 1.14 17.28 27.47
C LYS A 95 1.27 15.98 26.68
N LEU A 96 1.13 14.82 27.33
CA LEU A 96 1.13 13.52 26.64
C LEU A 96 -0.07 13.37 25.70
N LEU A 97 -1.26 13.79 26.14
CA LEU A 97 -2.46 13.77 25.29
C LEU A 97 -2.33 14.72 24.09
N LEU A 98 -1.79 15.93 24.28
CA LEU A 98 -1.55 16.88 23.18
C LEU A 98 -0.48 16.39 22.21
N LEU A 99 0.57 15.72 22.70
CA LEU A 99 1.64 15.19 21.85
C LEU A 99 1.13 13.99 21.03
N VAL A 100 0.36 13.08 21.63
CA VAL A 100 -0.27 11.97 20.89
C VAL A 100 -1.28 12.49 19.88
N ALA A 101 -2.11 13.47 20.24
CA ALA A 101 -3.04 14.12 19.31
C ALA A 101 -2.30 14.80 18.14
N TYR A 102 -1.18 15.48 18.41
CA TYR A 102 -0.34 16.09 17.38
C TYR A 102 0.25 15.05 16.41
N LEU A 103 0.75 13.92 16.93
CA LEU A 103 1.28 12.83 16.11
C LEU A 103 0.21 12.17 15.24
N VAL A 104 -1.01 12.01 15.76
CA VAL A 104 -2.14 11.48 14.98
C VAL A 104 -2.52 12.46 13.87
N VAL A 105 -2.57 13.77 14.15
CA VAL A 105 -2.86 14.80 13.13
C VAL A 105 -1.78 14.84 12.05
N LEU A 106 -0.50 14.77 12.41
CA LEU A 106 0.59 14.66 11.43
C LEU A 106 0.49 13.40 10.58
N PHE A 107 0.13 12.26 11.19
CA PHE A 107 -0.06 11.02 10.46
C PHE A 107 -1.23 11.09 9.47
N VAL A 108 -2.33 11.75 9.85
CA VAL A 108 -3.48 12.03 8.98
C VAL A 108 -3.09 12.95 7.82
N ILE A 109 -2.32 14.01 8.08
CA ILE A 109 -1.81 14.92 7.04
C ILE A 109 -0.86 14.18 6.09
N ALA A 110 0.06 13.37 6.62
CA ALA A 110 1.00 12.59 5.82
C ALA A 110 0.32 11.51 4.96
N ARG A 111 -0.87 11.05 5.37
CA ARG A 111 -1.70 10.10 4.61
C ARG A 111 -2.67 10.79 3.64
N TYR A 112 -2.92 12.09 3.76
CA TYR A 112 -3.73 12.84 2.81
C TYR A 112 -2.85 13.23 1.60
N PRO A 113 -3.03 12.62 0.42
CA PRO A 113 -2.28 13.03 -0.76
C PRO A 113 -2.70 14.45 -1.13
N ILE A 114 -1.78 15.40 -1.00
CA ILE A 114 -1.97 16.77 -1.48
C ILE A 114 -2.23 16.69 -2.99
N LYS A 115 -3.50 16.79 -3.39
CA LYS A 115 -3.92 16.90 -4.78
C LYS A 115 -3.24 18.14 -5.36
N LYS A 116 -2.22 17.92 -6.18
CA LYS A 116 -1.51 18.97 -6.90
C LYS A 116 -2.52 19.65 -7.84
N SER A 117 -3.06 20.78 -7.41
CA SER A 117 -3.80 21.72 -8.24
C SER A 117 -2.83 22.33 -9.25
N ASN A 118 -2.54 21.61 -10.33
CA ASN A 118 -2.08 22.20 -11.58
C ASN A 118 -3.29 22.85 -12.26
N LYS A 119 -3.37 24.17 -12.18
CA LYS A 119 -4.04 25.04 -13.15
C LYS A 119 -2.93 25.98 -13.61
N LYS A 120 -2.19 25.72 -14.70
CA LYS A 120 -2.53 25.98 -16.12
C LYS A 120 -3.51 27.14 -16.29
N GLU A 121 -2.96 28.32 -16.60
CA GLU A 121 -3.55 29.53 -17.20
C GLU A 121 -2.75 30.72 -16.64
N SER A 122 -2.14 31.62 -17.38
CA SER A 122 -2.00 31.88 -18.82
C SER A 122 -0.79 32.80 -18.98
#